data_AF-L9YRV7-F1
#
_entry.id   AF-L9YRV7-F1
#
_cell.length_a   1.000
_cell.length_b   1.000
_cell.length_c   1.000
_cell.angle_alpha   90.00
_cell.angle_beta   90.00
_cell.angle_gamma   90.00
#
_symmetry.space_group_name_H-M   'P 1'
#
loop_
_entity.id
_entity.type
_entity.pdbx_description
1 polymer ?
#
loop_
_entity_poly.entity_id
_entity_poly.type
_entity_poly.pdbx_seq_one_letter_code
_entity_poly.pdbx_strand_id
1 'polypeptide(L)'
;MSEPALADQECEACTTEDDPLEPDEYADYRAEIRDDVWTVIDDHHLEGTYAFADFRDALEFTYEVGELAEAEWHHPDIELEWGEVTIEMWTHKIDGLRKTDFVMAARMDRIYDDYEPDEDA
;
A
#
# COMPACT_ATOMS: atom_id res chain seq x y z
N MET A 1 -16.92 -12.66 -16.61
CA MET A 1 -17.03 -11.44 -15.80
C MET A 1 -15.67 -11.33 -15.16
N SER A 2 -14.87 -10.32 -15.52
CA SER A 2 -13.54 -10.15 -14.91
C SER A 2 -13.74 -9.78 -13.44
N GLU A 3 -12.90 -10.29 -12.55
CA GLU A 3 -12.87 -9.86 -11.15
C GLU A 3 -12.50 -8.36 -11.08
N PRO A 4 -13.05 -7.61 -10.10
CA PRO A 4 -12.71 -6.19 -9.93
C PRO A 4 -11.24 -6.04 -9.52
N ALA A 5 -10.58 -4.98 -10.00
CA ALA A 5 -9.19 -4.68 -9.63
C ALA A 5 -9.06 -4.56 -8.11
N LEU A 6 -7.92 -4.97 -7.55
CA LEU A 6 -7.71 -5.00 -6.11
C LEU A 6 -8.02 -3.66 -5.40
N ALA A 7 -7.66 -2.54 -6.02
CA ALA A 7 -7.94 -1.20 -5.52
C ALA A 7 -9.45 -0.85 -5.41
N ASP A 8 -10.31 -1.55 -6.14
CA ASP A 8 -11.77 -1.37 -6.12
C ASP A 8 -12.48 -2.30 -5.11
N GLN A 9 -11.73 -3.16 -4.43
CA GLN A 9 -12.27 -4.10 -3.45
C GLN A 9 -12.41 -3.44 -2.08
N GLU A 10 -13.33 -3.95 -1.25
CA GLU A 10 -13.58 -3.43 0.10
C GLU A 10 -12.44 -3.81 1.04
N CYS A 11 -12.01 -2.87 1.90
CA CYS A 11 -11.16 -3.17 3.05
C CYS A 11 -12.02 -3.84 4.12
N GLU A 12 -11.96 -5.16 4.19
CA GLU A 12 -12.65 -5.91 5.22
C GLU A 12 -11.87 -5.85 6.54
N ALA A 13 -12.56 -5.43 7.61
CA ALA A 13 -11.97 -5.34 8.94
C ALA A 13 -11.58 -6.74 9.44
N CYS A 14 -10.33 -6.90 9.83
CA CYS A 14 -9.79 -8.16 10.35
C CYS A 14 -10.34 -8.48 11.76
N THR A 15 -10.60 -9.76 12.05
CA THR A 15 -10.92 -10.25 13.40
C THR A 15 -9.68 -10.80 14.10
N THR A 16 -9.71 -10.97 15.42
CA THR A 16 -8.51 -11.48 16.15
C THR A 16 -8.31 -12.99 15.96
N GLU A 17 -9.23 -13.65 15.26
CA GLU A 17 -9.22 -15.09 15.02
C GLU A 17 -8.69 -15.43 13.63
N ASP A 18 -8.36 -14.41 12.83
CA ASP A 18 -7.78 -14.55 11.49
C ASP A 18 -6.27 -14.82 11.59
N ASP A 19 -5.79 -15.82 10.88
CA ASP A 19 -4.35 -16.04 10.68
C ASP A 19 -3.79 -15.08 9.60
N PRO A 20 -2.52 -14.67 9.70
CA PRO A 20 -1.82 -13.97 8.63
C PRO A 20 -1.74 -14.81 7.35
N LEU A 21 -1.72 -14.13 6.21
CA LEU A 21 -1.56 -14.79 4.90
C LEU A 21 -0.16 -15.41 4.77
N GLU A 22 -0.11 -16.64 4.27
CA GLU A 22 1.10 -17.32 3.83
C GLU A 22 1.50 -16.91 2.39
N PRO A 23 2.75 -17.16 1.96
CA PRO A 23 3.25 -16.75 0.64
C PRO A 23 2.41 -17.19 -0.55
N ASP A 24 1.90 -18.42 -0.51
CA ASP A 24 1.04 -18.95 -1.57
C ASP A 24 -0.34 -18.27 -1.59
N GLU A 25 -0.78 -17.68 -0.48
CA GLU A 25 -2.10 -17.04 -0.35
C GLU A 25 -2.10 -15.59 -0.77
N TYR A 26 -0.98 -14.87 -0.58
CA TYR A 26 -0.86 -13.48 -1.00
C TYR A 26 -0.24 -13.28 -2.38
N ALA A 27 0.27 -14.35 -3.01
CA ALA A 27 0.97 -14.28 -4.30
C ALA A 27 0.15 -13.59 -5.40
N ASP A 28 -1.16 -13.88 -5.47
CA ASP A 28 -2.05 -13.26 -6.46
C ASP A 28 -2.23 -11.77 -6.19
N TYR A 29 -2.44 -11.35 -4.93
CA TYR A 29 -2.56 -9.93 -4.57
C TYR A 29 -1.26 -9.16 -4.81
N ARG A 30 -0.12 -9.78 -4.53
CA ARG A 30 1.19 -9.19 -4.81
C ARG A 30 1.41 -8.95 -6.30
N ALA A 31 0.82 -9.76 -7.17
CA ALA A 31 0.91 -9.57 -8.62
C ALA A 31 -0.01 -8.44 -9.14
N GLU A 32 -0.90 -7.91 -8.31
CA GLU A 32 -1.82 -6.80 -8.65
C GLU A 32 -1.33 -5.42 -8.19
N ILE A 33 -0.20 -5.34 -7.48
CA ILE A 33 0.42 -4.09 -7.02
C ILE A 33 1.76 -3.86 -7.73
N ARG A 34 2.22 -2.61 -7.78
CA ARG A 34 3.46 -2.20 -8.47
C ARG A 34 4.68 -2.98 -7.97
N ASP A 35 5.39 -3.67 -8.88
CA ASP A 35 6.55 -4.49 -8.53
C ASP A 35 7.83 -3.68 -8.28
N ASP A 36 7.90 -2.47 -8.83
CA ASP A 36 8.96 -1.50 -8.64
C ASP A 36 8.85 -0.74 -7.31
N VAL A 37 7.65 -0.67 -6.74
CA VAL A 37 7.38 -0.01 -5.46
C VAL A 37 7.43 -1.01 -4.30
N TRP A 38 6.68 -2.10 -4.38
CA TRP A 38 6.34 -2.92 -3.21
C TRP A 38 7.16 -4.21 -3.08
N THR A 39 7.64 -4.46 -1.88
CA THR A 39 8.27 -5.73 -1.46
C THR A 39 7.59 -6.28 -0.21
N VAL A 40 7.46 -7.61 -0.13
CA VAL A 40 7.06 -8.30 1.10
C VAL A 40 8.31 -8.62 1.91
N ILE A 41 8.38 -8.11 3.14
CA ILE A 41 9.52 -8.30 4.04
C ILE A 41 9.21 -9.43 5.03
N ASP A 42 10.05 -10.46 5.00
CA ASP A 42 9.99 -11.64 5.90
C ASP A 42 8.60 -12.30 5.99
N ASP A 43 7.82 -12.27 4.91
CA ASP A 43 6.43 -12.76 4.86
C ASP A 43 5.48 -12.08 5.88
N HIS A 44 5.88 -10.93 6.42
CA HIS A 44 5.20 -10.28 7.55
C HIS A 44 4.51 -8.96 7.20
N HIS A 45 5.14 -8.11 6.39
CA HIS A 45 4.64 -6.77 6.08
C HIS A 45 5.03 -6.35 4.66
N LEU A 46 4.31 -5.36 4.13
CA LEU A 46 4.68 -4.67 2.91
C LEU A 46 5.57 -3.48 3.26
N GLU A 47 6.64 -3.31 2.50
CA GLU A 47 7.45 -2.09 2.44
C GLU A 47 7.42 -1.58 1.00
N GLY A 48 7.11 -0.30 0.82
CA GLY A 48 7.06 0.31 -0.50
C GLY A 48 7.57 1.74 -0.51
N THR A 49 8.29 2.11 -1.56
CA THR A 49 8.91 3.43 -1.68
C THR A 49 8.47 4.11 -2.97
N TYR A 50 7.88 5.30 -2.83
CA TYR A 50 7.43 6.15 -3.94
C TYR A 50 8.39 7.31 -4.15
N ALA A 51 8.81 7.57 -5.39
CA ALA A 51 9.73 8.64 -5.72
C ALA A 51 9.00 9.89 -6.25
N PHE A 52 9.49 11.08 -5.93
CA PHE A 52 8.89 12.36 -6.32
C PHE A 52 9.96 13.36 -6.79
N ALA A 53 9.57 14.28 -7.67
CA ALA A 53 10.48 15.33 -8.16
C ALA A 53 10.85 16.37 -7.09
N ASP A 54 9.96 16.61 -6.12
CA ASP A 54 10.16 17.54 -5.03
C ASP A 54 9.43 17.14 -3.74
N PHE A 55 9.72 17.85 -2.65
CA PHE A 55 9.10 17.57 -1.34
C PHE A 55 7.62 17.98 -1.26
N ARG A 56 7.16 18.92 -2.08
CA ARG A 56 5.75 19.36 -2.03
C ARG A 56 4.87 18.24 -2.55
N ASP A 57 5.25 17.63 -3.66
CA ASP A 57 4.48 16.55 -4.27
C ASP A 57 4.50 15.30 -3.37
N ALA A 58 5.65 14.96 -2.76
CA ALA A 58 5.74 13.92 -1.73
C ALA A 58 4.84 14.18 -0.50
N LEU A 59 4.76 15.45 -0.05
CA LEU A 59 3.90 15.84 1.07
C LEU A 59 2.41 15.75 0.70
N GLU A 60 2.01 16.15 -0.51
CA GLU A 60 0.63 16.07 -0.99
C GLU A 60 0.18 14.60 -1.10
N PHE A 61 1.02 13.74 -1.70
CA PHE A 61 0.79 12.29 -1.71
C PHE A 61 0.63 11.72 -0.30
N THR A 62 1.53 12.08 0.63
CA THR A 62 1.43 11.67 2.05
C THR A 62 0.09 12.09 2.67
N TYR A 63 -0.41 13.29 2.35
CA TYR A 63 -1.71 13.76 2.83
C TYR A 63 -2.87 12.89 2.31
N GLU A 64 -2.88 12.58 1.02
CA GLU A 64 -3.90 11.71 0.40
C GLU A 64 -3.87 10.28 0.94
N VAL A 65 -2.68 9.72 1.16
CA VAL A 65 -2.51 8.43 1.84
C VAL A 65 -3.06 8.47 3.26
N GLY A 66 -2.87 9.58 3.99
CA GLY A 66 -3.44 9.78 5.32
C GLY A 66 -4.98 9.83 5.32
N GLU A 67 -5.59 10.53 4.36
CA GLU A 67 -7.06 10.55 4.20
C GLU A 67 -7.61 9.16 3.85
N LEU A 68 -6.92 8.41 2.97
CA LEU A 68 -7.25 7.01 2.66
C LEU A 68 -7.19 6.13 3.91
N ALA A 69 -6.12 6.24 4.70
CA ALA A 69 -5.94 5.47 5.93
C ALA A 69 -7.06 5.69 6.95
N GLU A 70 -7.47 6.95 7.15
CA GLU A 70 -8.60 7.27 8.04
C GLU A 70 -9.95 6.77 7.50
N ALA A 71 -10.17 6.86 6.19
CA ALA A 71 -11.41 6.40 5.56
C ALA A 71 -11.59 4.87 5.69
N GLU A 72 -10.51 4.11 5.51
CA GLU A 72 -10.52 2.65 5.60
C GLU A 72 -10.25 2.13 7.02
N TRP A 73 -9.91 3.02 7.95
CA TRP A 73 -9.55 2.68 9.33
C TRP A 73 -8.40 1.66 9.41
N HIS A 74 -7.42 1.83 8.53
CA HIS A 74 -6.24 0.98 8.42
C HIS A 74 -5.01 1.85 8.16
N HIS A 75 -4.11 1.91 9.13
CA HIS A 75 -3.08 2.94 9.19
C HIS A 75 -1.71 2.37 8.83
N PRO A 76 -1.03 2.89 7.80
CA PRO A 76 0.38 2.59 7.55
C PRO A 76 1.30 3.37 8.49
N ASP A 77 2.53 2.88 8.63
CA ASP A 77 3.65 3.72 9.03
C ASP A 77 4.17 4.46 7.78
N ILE A 78 4.38 5.78 7.92
CA ILE A 78 4.77 6.67 6.80
C ILE A 78 6.04 7.43 7.16
N GLU A 79 7.06 7.31 6.32
CA GLU A 79 8.26 8.12 6.35
C GLU A 79 8.28 9.07 5.13
N LEU A 80 8.31 10.39 5.40
CA LEU A 80 8.33 11.44 4.38
C LEU A 80 9.69 12.12 4.34
N GLU A 81 10.35 12.08 3.18
CA GLU A 81 11.65 12.69 2.92
C GLU A 81 11.65 13.55 1.65
N TRP A 82 12.79 14.17 1.32
CA TRP A 82 12.90 14.97 0.08
C TRP A 82 12.90 14.06 -1.15
N GLY A 83 11.81 14.09 -1.92
CA GLY A 83 11.67 13.35 -3.17
C GLY A 83 11.31 11.88 -2.97
N GLU A 84 10.89 11.48 -1.78
CA GLU A 84 10.58 10.09 -1.46
C GLU A 84 9.54 9.97 -0.33
N VAL A 85 8.66 8.97 -0.44
CA VAL A 85 7.77 8.52 0.63
C VAL A 85 7.88 7.01 0.77
N THR A 86 8.28 6.55 1.95
CA THR A 86 8.33 5.13 2.28
C THR A 86 7.15 4.76 3.16
N ILE A 87 6.51 3.64 2.83
CA ILE A 87 5.31 3.12 3.47
C ILE A 87 5.61 1.71 3.99
N GLU A 88 5.35 1.48 5.27
CA GLU A 88 5.26 0.15 5.85
C GLU A 88 3.81 -0.16 6.22
N MET A 89 3.31 -1.34 5.82
CA MET A 89 1.90 -1.71 6.00
C MET A 89 1.74 -3.17 6.40
N TRP A 90 1.01 -3.40 7.50
CA TRP A 90 0.53 -4.71 7.93
C TRP A 90 -0.68 -4.58 8.86
N THR A 91 -1.39 -5.68 9.07
CA THR A 91 -2.49 -5.73 10.03
C THR A 91 -1.97 -5.97 11.44
N HIS A 92 -1.74 -4.90 12.21
CA HIS A 92 -1.24 -4.98 13.61
C HIS A 92 -2.01 -5.95 14.52
N LYS A 93 -3.31 -6.11 14.28
CA LYS A 93 -4.19 -6.94 15.13
C LYS A 93 -3.81 -8.42 15.12
N ILE A 94 -3.26 -8.89 14.01
CA ILE A 94 -2.86 -10.29 13.81
C ILE A 94 -1.35 -10.45 13.64
N ASP A 95 -0.60 -9.35 13.68
CA ASP A 95 0.86 -9.32 13.50
C ASP A 95 1.29 -9.96 12.18
N GLY A 96 0.68 -9.50 11.07
CA GLY A 96 1.05 -9.95 9.74
C GLY A 96 0.12 -9.45 8.63
N LEU A 97 0.30 -10.01 7.44
CA LEU A 97 -0.39 -9.61 6.22
C LEU A 97 -1.84 -10.13 6.13
N ARG A 98 -2.70 -9.28 5.60
CA ARG A 98 -4.05 -9.57 5.11
C ARG A 98 -4.26 -8.94 3.75
N LYS A 99 -5.30 -9.41 3.08
CA LYS A 99 -5.75 -8.84 1.81
C LYS A 99 -5.92 -7.32 1.87
N THR A 100 -6.41 -6.79 2.99
CA THR A 100 -6.58 -5.35 3.24
C THR A 100 -5.26 -4.57 3.07
N ASP A 101 -4.12 -5.14 3.46
CA ASP A 101 -2.81 -4.51 3.26
C ASP A 101 -2.50 -4.31 1.78
N PHE A 102 -2.80 -5.32 0.94
CA PHE A 102 -2.62 -5.24 -0.51
C PHE A 102 -3.66 -4.36 -1.20
N VAL A 103 -4.90 -4.32 -0.70
CA VAL A 103 -5.94 -3.38 -1.18
C VAL A 103 -5.50 -1.93 -0.94
N MET A 104 -4.96 -1.65 0.25
CA MET A 104 -4.42 -0.34 0.57
C MET A 104 -3.23 0.01 -0.34
N ALA A 105 -2.28 -0.92 -0.51
CA ALA A 105 -1.15 -0.74 -1.43
C ALA A 105 -1.62 -0.42 -2.87
N ALA A 106 -2.57 -1.17 -3.41
CA ALA A 106 -3.12 -0.93 -4.75
C ALA A 106 -3.82 0.43 -4.90
N ARG A 107 -4.44 0.93 -3.82
CA ARG A 107 -5.06 2.26 -3.82
C ARG A 107 -4.02 3.38 -3.74
N MET A 108 -2.94 3.17 -2.97
CA MET A 108 -1.80 4.08 -2.94
C MET A 108 -1.11 4.14 -4.31
N ASP A 109 -0.94 3.01 -5.00
CA ASP A 109 -0.44 2.95 -6.39
C ASP A 109 -1.27 3.84 -7.32
N ARG A 110 -2.61 3.78 -7.19
CA ARG A 110 -3.53 4.60 -7.99
C ARG A 110 -3.44 6.10 -7.66
N ILE A 111 -3.22 6.46 -6.40
CA ILE A 111 -2.98 7.85 -6.02
C ILE A 111 -1.65 8.32 -6.62
N TYR A 112 -0.62 7.47 -6.58
CA TYR A 112 0.71 7.79 -7.09
C TYR A 112 0.76 8.03 -8.60
N ASP A 113 -0.15 7.44 -9.38
CA ASP A 113 -0.27 7.69 -10.83
C ASP A 113 -0.35 9.19 -11.18
N ASP A 114 -0.86 10.04 -10.27
CA ASP A 114 -0.95 11.50 -10.46
C ASP A 114 0.35 12.26 -10.15
N TYR A 115 1.33 11.59 -9.53
CA TYR A 115 2.59 12.16 -9.03
C TYR A 115 3.85 11.58 -9.65
N GLU A 116 3.71 10.50 -10.43
CA GLU A 116 4.83 9.80 -11.05
C GLU A 116 5.70 10.79 -11.86
N PRO A 117 7.00 10.91 -11.54
CA PRO A 117 7.86 11.85 -12.24
C PRO A 117 8.01 11.42 -13.70
N ASP A 118 7.80 12.35 -14.64
CA ASP A 118 8.09 12.10 -16.05
C ASP A 118 9.55 11.67 -16.21
N GLU A 119 9.81 10.50 -16.81
CA GLU A 119 11.17 10.01 -17.07
C GLU A 119 12.02 10.95 -17.96
N ASP A 120 11.36 11.93 -18.60
CA ASP A 120 11.94 12.93 -19.49
C ASP A 120 12.10 14.35 -18.88
N ALA A 121 11.82 14.55 -17.57
CA ALA A 121 11.88 15.85 -16.89
C ALA A 121 13.30 16.33 -16.48
#